data_AF-A0A803P3E0-F1
#
_entry.id   AF-A0A803P3E0-F1
#
_cell.length_a   1.000
_cell.length_b   1.000
_cell.length_c   1.000
_cell.angle_alpha   90.00
_cell.angle_beta   90.00
_cell.angle_gamma   90.00
#
_symmetry.space_group_name_H-M   'P 1'
#
loop_
_entity.id
_entity.type
_entity.pdbx_description
1 polymer ?
#
loop_
_entity_poly.entity_id
_entity_poly.type
_entity_poly.pdbx_seq_one_letter_code
_entity_poly.pdbx_strand_id
1 'polypeptide(L)'
;MEGSGEHPIHPAIAPLSFLLGKWRGQGQGGFPTINSFSYGEELHFSHSGKPVIAYAQKTWKLSSGEPMHAESGYWRPKSDGTIEVVIAQSTGLVEVQKGTYDADQKVIKLQSELVGNASKRLPEYSS
;
A
#
# COMPACT_ATOMS: atom_id res chain seq x y z
N MET A 1 -25.24 -0.90 -16.50
CA MET A 1 -25.69 0.18 -15.60
C MET A 1 -24.78 0.16 -14.38
N GLU A 2 -23.95 1.17 -14.22
CA GLU A 2 -23.54 1.74 -12.93
C GLU A 2 -22.81 3.04 -13.26
N GLY A 3 -23.36 4.15 -12.79
CA GLY A 3 -22.81 5.46 -13.05
C GLY A 3 -21.42 5.57 -12.45
N SER A 4 -20.43 5.91 -13.27
CA SER A 4 -19.19 6.53 -12.84
C SER A 4 -19.50 7.92 -12.28
N GLY A 5 -20.23 7.97 -11.17
CA GLY A 5 -20.41 9.19 -10.39
C GLY A 5 -19.10 9.43 -9.67
N GLU A 6 -18.29 10.34 -10.19
CA GLU A 6 -17.11 10.82 -9.47
C GLU A 6 -17.59 11.39 -8.13
N HIS A 7 -17.40 10.64 -7.05
CA HIS A 7 -17.80 11.07 -5.73
C HIS A 7 -16.91 12.25 -5.33
N PRO A 8 -17.46 13.33 -4.73
CA PRO A 8 -16.63 14.39 -4.20
C PRO A 8 -15.58 13.86 -3.21
N ILE A 9 -14.37 14.40 -3.27
CA ILE A 9 -13.29 14.07 -2.34
C ILE A 9 -13.69 14.52 -0.94
N HIS A 10 -13.64 13.61 0.04
CA HIS A 10 -13.96 13.94 1.42
C HIS A 10 -12.88 14.87 2.03
N PRO A 11 -13.22 15.90 2.81
CA PRO A 11 -12.23 16.84 3.37
C PRO A 11 -11.08 16.17 4.13
N ALA A 12 -11.35 15.10 4.87
CA ALA A 12 -10.32 14.33 5.58
C ALA A 12 -9.25 13.70 4.67
N ILE A 13 -9.59 13.34 3.42
CA ILE A 13 -8.63 12.74 2.48
C ILE A 13 -8.08 13.75 1.47
N ALA A 14 -8.67 14.94 1.36
CA ALA A 14 -8.26 15.98 0.41
C ALA A 14 -6.76 16.33 0.47
N PRO A 15 -6.12 16.40 1.67
CA PRO A 15 -4.67 16.62 1.77
C PRO A 15 -3.82 15.52 1.12
N LEU A 16 -4.37 14.31 0.96
CA LEU A 16 -3.71 13.16 0.33
C LEU A 16 -4.22 12.88 -1.08
N SER A 17 -4.93 13.83 -1.70
CA SER A 17 -5.46 13.69 -3.06
C SER A 17 -4.37 13.45 -4.11
N PHE A 18 -3.13 13.86 -3.82
CA PHE A 18 -1.96 13.60 -4.67
C PHE A 18 -1.62 12.12 -4.83
N LEU A 19 -2.15 11.22 -3.99
CA LEU A 19 -1.98 9.76 -4.14
C LEU A 19 -2.99 9.16 -5.12
N LEU A 20 -4.16 9.80 -5.32
CA LEU A 20 -5.28 9.20 -6.04
C LEU A 20 -4.92 8.91 -7.49
N GLY A 21 -5.26 7.70 -7.93
CA GLY A 21 -4.96 7.22 -9.28
C GLY A 21 -4.12 5.95 -9.28
N LYS A 22 -3.64 5.61 -10.48
CA LYS A 22 -2.81 4.43 -10.72
C LYS A 22 -1.36 4.85 -10.89
N TRP A 23 -0.47 4.15 -10.22
CA TRP A 23 0.97 4.31 -10.29
C TRP A 23 1.56 3.02 -10.80
N ARG A 24 2.51 3.09 -11.73
CA ARG A 24 3.19 1.91 -12.27
C ARG A 24 4.68 2.20 -12.38
N GLY A 25 5.49 1.27 -11.89
CA GLY A 25 6.94 1.45 -11.81
C GLY A 25 7.69 0.14 -11.64
N GLN A 26 8.94 0.26 -11.21
CA GLN A 26 9.83 -0.85 -10.92
C GLN A 26 10.45 -0.63 -9.54
N GLY A 27 10.73 -1.72 -8.83
CA GLY A 27 11.38 -1.72 -7.53
C GLY A 27 12.53 -2.71 -7.46
N GLN A 28 13.35 -2.57 -6.42
CA GLN A 28 14.43 -3.50 -6.10
C GLN A 28 14.29 -3.93 -4.64
N GLY A 29 14.14 -5.23 -4.44
CA GLY A 29 14.01 -5.84 -3.11
C GLY A 29 15.33 -6.51 -2.72
N GLY A 30 15.65 -6.46 -1.43
CA GLY A 30 16.81 -7.14 -0.86
C GLY A 30 16.73 -7.15 0.66
N PHE A 31 17.21 -8.22 1.29
CA PHE A 31 17.30 -8.36 2.74
C PHE A 31 18.58 -9.14 3.07
N PRO A 32 19.19 -9.03 4.26
CA PRO A 32 20.45 -9.75 4.56
C PRO A 32 20.45 -11.26 4.25
N THR A 33 19.28 -11.92 4.25
CA THR A 33 19.12 -13.35 3.94
C THR A 33 18.57 -13.63 2.53
N ILE A 34 18.33 -12.61 1.70
CA ILE A 34 17.70 -12.73 0.38
C ILE A 34 18.50 -11.92 -0.63
N ASN A 35 18.96 -12.57 -1.70
CA ASN A 35 19.66 -11.90 -2.80
C ASN A 35 18.80 -10.79 -3.39
N SER A 36 19.43 -9.69 -3.81
CA SER A 36 18.73 -8.59 -4.45
C SER A 36 18.00 -9.05 -5.71
N PHE A 37 16.76 -8.59 -5.89
CA PHE A 37 15.93 -8.89 -7.05
C PHE A 37 15.17 -7.65 -7.51
N SER A 38 14.81 -7.59 -8.79
CA SER A 38 14.02 -6.50 -9.36
C SER A 38 12.61 -6.98 -9.71
N TYR A 39 11.62 -6.12 -9.52
CA TYR A 39 10.21 -6.42 -9.77
C TYR A 39 9.50 -5.22 -10.40
N GLY A 40 8.44 -5.48 -11.14
CA GLY A 40 7.50 -4.45 -11.56
C GLY A 40 6.40 -4.30 -10.52
N GLU A 41 5.85 -3.09 -10.38
CA GLU A 41 4.88 -2.76 -9.35
C GLU A 41 3.79 -1.83 -9.89
N GLU A 42 2.55 -2.07 -9.48
CA GLU A 42 1.41 -1.20 -9.74
C GLU A 42 0.65 -0.95 -8.44
N LEU A 43 0.39 0.33 -8.14
CA LEU A 43 -0.41 0.80 -7.02
C LEU A 43 -1.69 1.43 -7.56
N HIS A 44 -2.79 1.28 -6.84
CA HIS A 44 -4.03 1.98 -7.11
C HIS A 44 -4.61 2.54 -5.82
N PHE A 45 -4.74 3.86 -5.77
CA PHE A 45 -5.40 4.58 -4.69
C PHE A 45 -6.72 5.14 -5.21
N SER A 46 -7.83 4.80 -4.56
CA SER A 46 -9.17 5.23 -4.94
C SER A 46 -10.02 5.58 -3.73
N HIS A 47 -11.15 6.25 -3.93
CA HIS A 47 -12.10 6.58 -2.86
C HIS A 47 -13.54 6.50 -3.36
N SER A 48 -14.47 6.40 -2.41
CA SER A 48 -15.93 6.40 -2.64
C SER A 48 -16.62 7.61 -1.99
N GLY A 49 -15.86 8.68 -1.73
CA GLY A 49 -16.32 9.89 -1.04
C GLY A 49 -16.40 9.76 0.50
N LYS A 50 -15.88 8.66 1.05
CA LYS A 50 -15.73 8.44 2.50
C LYS A 50 -14.37 8.96 2.99
N PRO A 51 -14.18 9.18 4.31
CA PRO A 51 -12.89 9.57 4.90
C PRO A 51 -11.87 8.41 4.91
N VAL A 52 -11.75 7.68 3.79
CA VAL A 52 -10.94 6.50 3.63
C VAL A 52 -10.48 6.42 2.17
N ILE A 53 -9.20 6.12 1.96
CA ILE A 53 -8.63 5.79 0.64
C ILE A 53 -8.45 4.28 0.58
N ALA A 54 -9.03 3.64 -0.43
CA ALA A 54 -8.78 2.25 -0.76
C ALA A 54 -7.44 2.13 -1.49
N TYR A 55 -6.65 1.14 -1.08
CA TYR A 55 -5.32 0.85 -1.61
C TYR A 55 -5.30 -0.59 -2.14
N ALA A 56 -4.75 -0.76 -3.34
CA ALA A 56 -4.43 -2.06 -3.90
C ALA A 56 -3.08 -2.00 -4.59
N GLN A 57 -2.28 -3.04 -4.41
CA GLN A 57 -0.95 -3.17 -4.97
C GLN A 57 -0.74 -4.58 -5.50
N LYS A 58 0.04 -4.67 -6.57
CA LYS A 58 0.52 -5.95 -7.10
C LYS A 58 1.91 -5.81 -7.70
N THR A 59 2.64 -6.91 -7.66
CA THR A 59 3.97 -7.03 -8.26
C THR A 59 4.02 -8.12 -9.32
N TRP A 60 5.02 -8.06 -10.20
CA TRP A 60 5.33 -9.10 -11.18
C TRP A 60 6.83 -9.20 -11.45
N LYS A 61 7.29 -10.36 -11.94
CA LYS A 61 8.67 -10.54 -12.42
C LYS A 61 8.89 -9.69 -13.66
N LEU A 62 9.94 -8.86 -13.69
CA LEU A 62 10.23 -8.00 -14.85
C LEU A 62 10.50 -8.80 -16.13
N SER A 63 11.12 -9.97 -16.01
CA SER A 63 11.52 -10.80 -17.16
C SER A 63 10.36 -11.53 -17.83
N SER A 64 9.36 -11.98 -17.06
CA SER A 64 8.29 -12.86 -17.54
C SER A 64 6.89 -12.27 -17.43
N GLY A 65 6.70 -11.19 -16.65
CA GLY A 65 5.38 -10.66 -16.32
C GLY A 65 4.57 -11.55 -15.37
N GLU A 66 5.15 -12.64 -14.85
CA GLU A 66 4.48 -13.54 -13.92
C GLU A 66 4.10 -12.79 -12.64
N PRO A 67 2.83 -12.88 -12.18
CA PRO A 67 2.41 -12.27 -10.92
C PRO A 67 3.22 -12.77 -9.72
N MET A 68 3.52 -11.86 -8.80
CA MET A 68 4.22 -12.15 -7.55
C MET A 68 3.32 -11.81 -6.33
N HIS A 69 3.79 -10.98 -5.40
CA HIS A 69 3.04 -10.55 -4.23
C HIS A 69 1.98 -9.51 -4.60
N ALA A 70 0.92 -9.46 -3.80
CA ALA A 70 -0.11 -8.45 -3.86
C ALA A 70 -0.56 -8.10 -2.44
N GLU A 71 -1.00 -6.87 -2.25
CA GLU A 71 -1.55 -6.41 -0.99
C GLU A 71 -2.67 -5.39 -1.22
N SER A 72 -3.52 -5.23 -0.23
CA SER A 72 -4.62 -4.28 -0.30
C SER A 72 -5.03 -3.84 1.09
N GLY A 73 -5.64 -2.67 1.17
CA GLY A 73 -5.91 -2.06 2.45
C GLY A 73 -6.64 -0.73 2.37
N TYR A 74 -6.65 -0.04 3.51
CA TYR A 74 -7.34 1.23 3.66
C TYR A 74 -6.47 2.22 4.43
N TRP A 75 -6.39 3.45 3.91
CA TRP A 75 -5.67 4.57 4.51
C TRP A 75 -6.69 5.56 5.05
N ARG A 76 -6.53 5.96 6.32
CA ARG A 76 -7.54 6.70 7.09
C ARG A 76 -6.91 7.93 7.74
N PRO A 77 -6.63 8.98 6.95
CA PRO A 77 -6.10 10.24 7.47
C PRO A 77 -7.12 10.98 8.33
N LYS A 78 -6.63 11.73 9.32
CA LYS A 78 -7.41 12.64 10.17
C LYS A 78 -6.93 14.07 9.97
N SER A 79 -7.81 15.03 10.25
CA SER A 79 -7.53 16.47 10.07
C SER A 79 -6.41 17.03 10.95
N ASP A 80 -6.00 16.29 11.99
CA ASP A 80 -4.90 16.64 12.88
C ASP A 80 -3.52 16.23 12.34
N GLY A 81 -3.44 15.72 11.10
CA GLY A 81 -2.19 15.26 10.48
C GLY A 81 -1.82 13.82 10.80
N THR A 82 -2.61 13.11 11.62
CA THR A 82 -2.40 11.68 11.90
C THR A 82 -3.03 10.79 10.84
N ILE A 83 -2.52 9.57 10.70
CA ILE A 83 -3.03 8.57 9.77
C ILE A 83 -2.89 7.16 10.35
N GLU A 84 -3.90 6.34 10.11
CA GLU A 84 -3.83 4.88 10.29
C GLU A 84 -3.99 4.18 8.93
N VAL A 85 -3.24 3.09 8.74
CA VAL A 85 -3.27 2.28 7.52
C VAL A 85 -3.37 0.82 7.91
N VAL A 86 -4.35 0.12 7.33
CA VAL A 86 -4.54 -1.32 7.54
C VAL A 86 -4.33 -2.04 6.22
N ILE A 87 -3.47 -3.07 6.22
CA ILE A 87 -3.08 -3.79 5.00
C ILE A 87 -3.17 -5.30 5.25
N ALA A 88 -3.70 -6.02 4.27
CA ALA A 88 -3.61 -7.46 4.16
C ALA A 88 -2.76 -7.82 2.94
N GLN A 89 -1.81 -8.74 3.13
CA GLN A 89 -0.89 -9.21 2.10
C GLN A 89 -1.27 -10.62 1.63
N SER A 90 -1.01 -10.95 0.36
CA SER A 90 -1.27 -12.27 -0.23
C SER A 90 -0.47 -13.40 0.42
N THR A 91 0.60 -13.07 1.14
CA THR A 91 1.42 -13.97 1.97
C THR A 91 0.74 -14.40 3.27
N GLY A 92 -0.43 -13.83 3.58
CA GLY A 92 -1.19 -14.13 4.80
C GLY A 92 -0.84 -13.23 5.99
N LEU A 93 -0.03 -12.19 5.80
CA LEU A 93 0.27 -11.19 6.83
C LEU A 93 -0.80 -10.08 6.85
N VAL A 94 -1.02 -9.51 8.03
CA VAL A 94 -1.81 -8.29 8.21
C VAL A 94 -1.03 -7.27 9.01
N GLU A 95 -1.20 -5.99 8.69
CA GLU A 95 -0.54 -4.89 9.39
C GLU A 95 -1.54 -3.83 9.81
N VAL A 96 -1.31 -3.27 11.00
CA VAL A 96 -1.87 -1.98 11.43
C VAL A 96 -0.70 -1.03 11.58
N GLN A 97 -0.67 0.01 10.76
CA GLN A 97 0.33 1.05 10.80
C GLN A 97 -0.29 2.36 11.26
N LYS A 98 0.46 3.15 12.03
CA LYS A 98 0.09 4.51 12.41
C LYS A 98 1.23 5.47 12.12
N GLY A 99 0.90 6.74 11.94
CA GLY A 99 1.89 7.80 11.86
C GLY A 99 1.29 9.12 11.46
N THR A 100 2.01 9.88 10.65
CA THR A 100 1.66 11.25 10.26
C THR A 100 1.84 11.49 8.76
N TYR A 101 1.14 12.50 8.26
CA TYR A 101 1.34 13.01 6.91
C TYR A 101 1.63 14.51 6.91
N ASP A 102 2.41 14.94 5.93
CA ASP A 102 2.69 16.33 5.59
C ASP A 102 2.25 16.54 4.13
N ALA A 103 1.17 17.28 3.94
CA ALA A 103 0.57 17.48 2.62
C ALA A 103 1.38 18.45 1.74
N ASP A 104 2.06 19.41 2.35
CA ASP A 104 2.89 20.38 1.64
C ASP A 104 4.14 19.72 1.08
N GLN A 105 4.78 18.86 1.90
CA GLN A 105 5.94 18.08 1.50
C GLN A 105 5.56 16.80 0.74
N LYS A 106 4.29 16.42 0.73
CA LYS A 106 3.78 15.15 0.17
C LYS A 106 4.48 13.93 0.77
N VAL A 107 4.72 13.96 2.08
CA VAL A 107 5.42 12.92 2.82
C VAL A 107 4.45 12.24 3.78
N ILE A 108 4.53 10.91 3.85
CA ILE A 108 3.78 10.10 4.81
C ILE A 108 4.78 9.21 5.54
N LYS A 109 4.72 9.20 6.87
CA LYS A 109 5.57 8.38 7.72
C LYS A 109 4.70 7.43 8.51
N LEU A 110 5.00 6.14 8.40
CA LEU A 110 4.24 5.07 9.04
C LEU A 110 5.15 4.18 9.85
N GLN A 111 4.63 3.67 10.96
CA GLN A 111 5.25 2.64 11.77
C GLN A 111 4.19 1.59 12.10
N SER A 112 4.54 0.31 11.96
CA SER A 112 3.64 -0.78 12.33
C SER A 112 3.46 -0.82 13.84
N GLU A 113 2.21 -0.74 14.30
CA GLU A 113 1.83 -1.04 15.68
C GLU A 113 1.51 -2.52 15.88
N LEU A 114 1.03 -3.18 14.82
CA LEU A 114 0.74 -4.61 14.81
C LEU A 114 1.18 -5.21 13.48
N VAL A 115 1.84 -6.35 13.56
CA VAL A 115 2.07 -7.26 12.43
C VAL A 115 1.53 -8.63 12.84
N GLY A 116 0.44 -9.05 12.20
CA GLY A 116 -0.27 -10.29 12.49
C GLY A 116 0.11 -11.41 11.54
N ASN A 117 0.11 -12.64 12.05
CA ASN A 117 0.41 -13.87 11.30
C ASN A 117 1.81 -13.92 10.64
N ALA A 118 2.73 -13.04 11.06
CA ALA A 118 4.12 -13.14 10.67
C ALA A 118 4.76 -14.34 11.37
N SER A 119 5.21 -15.32 10.59
CA SER A 119 5.99 -16.43 11.13
C SER A 119 7.42 -15.94 11.43
N LYS A 120 8.06 -16.47 12.49
CA LYS A 120 9.50 -16.32 12.72
C LYS A 120 10.36 -17.13 11.72
N ARG A 121 9.76 -17.93 10.83
CA ARG A 121 10.50 -18.86 9.96
C ARG A 121 10.91 -18.16 8.68
N LEU A 122 12.22 -18.03 8.49
CA LEU A 122 12.81 -17.79 7.17
C LEU A 122 12.31 -18.90 6.22
N PRO A 123 11.83 -18.57 5.01
CA PRO A 123 11.49 -19.59 4.04
C PRO A 123 12.76 -20.40 3.71
N GLU A 124 12.68 -21.72 3.82
CA GLU A 124 13.67 -22.61 3.21
C GLU A 124 13.52 -22.45 1.69
N TYR A 125 14.40 -21.64 1.07
CA TYR A 125 14.56 -21.68 -0.37
C TYR A 125 15.30 -22.98 -0.70
N SER A 126 14.56 -23.98 -1.16
CA SER A 126 15.13 -25.18 -1.77
C SER A 126 15.87 -24.78 -3.05
N SER A 127 17.15 -25.12 -3.09
CA SER A 127 18.09 -25.00 -4.22
C SER A 127 17.58 -25.61 -5.52
#